data_AF-A0A9D8I7U2-F1
#
_entry.id   AF-A0A9D8I7U2-F1
#
_cell.length_a   1.000
_cell.length_b   1.000
_cell.length_c   1.000
_cell.angle_alpha   90.00
_cell.angle_beta   90.00
_cell.angle_gamma   90.00
#
_symmetry.space_group_name_H-M   'P 1'
#
loop_
_entity.id
_entity.type
_entity.pdbx_description
1 polymer ?
#
loop_
_entity_poly.entity_id
_entity_poly.type
_entity_poly.pdbx_seq_one_letter_code
_entity_poly.pdbx_strand_id
1 'polypeptide(L)'
;MKLNKDVFAKKEFKDWARQKLVLVEVDFPDKKKQTEAQNRHNVEVKDKYEIEGFPTLLVLDADGKKLGTIVGYDGKGVKSVIAKLEELLKKK
;
A
#
# COMPACT_ATOMS: atom_id res chain seq x y z
N MET A 1 2.59 -12.24 -4.47
CA MET A 1 2.08 -11.05 -5.21
C MET A 1 3.12 -10.54 -6.20
N LYS A 2 2.72 -10.22 -7.45
CA LYS A 2 3.60 -9.68 -8.51
C LYS A 2 4.12 -8.27 -8.18
N LEU A 3 3.25 -7.40 -7.63
CA LEU A 3 3.58 -6.05 -7.18
C LEU A 3 4.74 -6.02 -6.16
N ASN A 4 4.76 -6.93 -5.18
CA ASN A 4 5.86 -6.97 -4.21
C ASN A 4 7.21 -7.25 -4.90
N LYS A 5 7.27 -8.25 -5.78
CA LYS A 5 8.51 -8.62 -6.49
C LYS A 5 8.99 -7.53 -7.45
N ASP A 6 8.06 -6.89 -8.16
CA ASP A 6 8.38 -5.92 -9.21
C ASP A 6 8.68 -4.53 -8.65
N VAL A 7 8.16 -4.21 -7.46
CA VAL A 7 8.20 -2.86 -6.88
C VAL A 7 8.81 -2.88 -5.48
N PHE A 8 8.10 -3.41 -4.47
CA PHE A 8 8.51 -3.24 -3.07
C PHE A 8 9.81 -3.95 -2.69
N ALA A 9 10.14 -5.04 -3.37
CA ALA A 9 11.39 -5.76 -3.19
C ALA A 9 12.59 -5.03 -3.81
N LYS A 10 12.36 -4.12 -4.77
CA LYS A 10 13.43 -3.40 -5.48
C LYS A 10 14.09 -2.39 -4.55
N LYS A 11 15.43 -2.31 -4.63
CA LYS A 11 16.23 -1.35 -3.86
C LYS A 11 15.79 0.09 -4.14
N GLU A 12 15.49 0.41 -5.40
CA GLU A 12 14.99 1.71 -5.84
C GLU A 12 13.74 2.16 -5.06
N PHE A 13 12.75 1.28 -4.90
CA PHE A 13 11.55 1.59 -4.10
C PHE A 13 11.88 1.77 -2.63
N LYS A 14 12.68 0.86 -2.06
CA LYS A 14 13.03 0.89 -0.63
C LYS A 14 13.76 2.17 -0.24
N ASP A 15 14.70 2.62 -1.06
CA ASP A 15 15.47 3.83 -0.79
C ASP A 15 14.60 5.09 -0.91
N TRP A 16 13.75 5.15 -1.94
CA TRP A 16 12.80 6.24 -2.11
C TRP A 16 11.77 6.30 -0.97
N ALA A 17 11.19 5.14 -0.60
CA ALA A 17 10.15 5.07 0.43
C ALA A 17 10.68 5.44 1.82
N ARG A 18 11.91 5.04 2.18
CA ARG A 18 12.53 5.42 3.46
C ARG A 18 12.62 6.92 3.69
N GLN A 19 12.70 7.71 2.63
CA GLN A 19 12.84 9.17 2.72
C GLN A 19 11.48 9.88 2.83
N LYS A 20 10.39 9.26 2.38
CA LYS A 20 9.11 9.94 2.13
C LYS A 20 7.90 9.28 2.79
N LEU A 21 7.99 8.01 3.16
CA LEU A 21 6.86 7.19 3.56
C LEU A 21 7.14 6.40 4.83
N VAL A 22 6.07 6.18 5.61
CA VAL A 22 5.97 5.09 6.57
C VAL A 22 5.17 3.98 5.90
N LEU A 23 5.80 2.83 5.68
CA LEU A 23 5.17 1.70 5.00
C LEU A 23 4.44 0.81 5.99
N VAL A 24 3.18 0.52 5.70
CA VAL A 24 2.34 -0.44 6.44
C VAL A 24 1.79 -1.45 5.45
N GLU A 25 1.95 -2.73 5.77
CA GLU A 25 1.40 -3.84 4.98
C GLU A 25 0.19 -4.42 5.71
N VAL A 26 -0.97 -4.38 5.04
CA VAL A 26 -2.22 -5.00 5.49
C VAL A 26 -2.55 -6.09 4.49
N ASP A 27 -2.31 -7.34 4.89
CA ASP A 27 -2.43 -8.51 4.00
C ASP A 27 -3.54 -9.46 4.49
N PHE A 28 -4.19 -10.13 3.53
CA PHE A 28 -5.31 -11.05 3.72
C PHE A 28 -4.96 -12.44 3.18
N PRO A 29 -4.02 -13.17 3.81
CA PRO A 29 -3.53 -14.43 3.28
C PRO A 29 -4.50 -15.59 3.50
N ASP A 30 -4.78 -16.38 2.46
CA ASP A 30 -5.67 -17.55 2.57
C ASP A 30 -5.05 -18.69 3.40
N LYS A 31 -3.73 -18.88 3.28
CA LYS A 31 -3.02 -20.06 3.84
C LYS A 31 -2.29 -19.77 5.15
N LYS A 32 -1.90 -18.52 5.38
CA LYS A 32 -1.07 -18.14 6.53
C LYS A 32 -2.00 -17.76 7.68
N LYS A 33 -1.92 -18.49 8.79
CA LYS A 33 -2.67 -18.14 10.00
C LYS A 33 -2.19 -16.80 10.56
N GLN A 34 -3.14 -15.90 10.80
CA GLN A 34 -2.95 -14.67 11.57
C GLN A 34 -3.63 -14.82 12.93
N THR A 35 -3.20 -14.04 13.92
CA THR A 35 -3.91 -13.96 15.19
C THR A 35 -5.29 -13.32 14.97
N GLU A 36 -6.26 -13.64 15.82
CA GLU A 36 -7.59 -13.01 15.70
C GLU A 36 -7.53 -11.49 15.80
N ALA A 37 -6.67 -10.96 16.67
CA ALA A 37 -6.48 -9.53 16.84
C ALA A 37 -5.95 -8.87 15.56
N GLN A 38 -4.97 -9.50 14.89
CA GLN A 38 -4.45 -9.00 13.62
C GLN A 38 -5.51 -9.05 12.52
N ASN A 39 -6.28 -10.14 12.45
CA ASN A 39 -7.31 -10.30 11.42
C ASN A 39 -8.43 -9.26 11.62
N ARG A 40 -8.88 -9.06 12.87
CA ARG A 40 -9.85 -8.01 13.22
C ARG A 40 -9.32 -6.63 12.81
N HIS A 41 -8.09 -6.30 13.17
CA HIS A 41 -7.48 -5.02 12.79
C HIS A 41 -7.40 -4.83 11.26
N ASN A 42 -7.03 -5.87 10.51
CA ASN A 42 -6.96 -5.79 9.05
C ASN A 42 -8.35 -5.54 8.43
N VAL A 43 -9.38 -6.21 8.94
CA VAL A 43 -10.78 -5.99 8.52
C VAL A 43 -11.25 -4.57 8.85
N GLU A 44 -10.99 -4.08 10.06
CA GLU A 44 -11.31 -2.71 10.46
C GLU A 44 -10.66 -1.67 9.53
N VAL A 45 -9.39 -1.87 9.17
CA VAL A 45 -8.68 -0.96 8.25
C VAL A 45 -9.28 -1.04 6.84
N LYS A 46 -9.61 -2.24 6.35
CA LYS A 46 -10.26 -2.43 5.04
C LYS A 46 -11.59 -1.69 4.98
N ASP A 47 -12.42 -1.85 6.01
CA ASP A 47 -13.76 -1.27 6.07
C ASP A 47 -13.68 0.26 6.24
N LYS A 48 -12.79 0.75 7.11
CA LYS A 48 -12.57 2.19 7.34
C LYS A 48 -12.22 2.97 6.08
N TYR A 49 -11.44 2.36 5.19
CA TYR A 49 -10.99 3.00 3.94
C TYR A 49 -11.71 2.50 2.69
N GLU A 50 -12.77 1.70 2.86
CA GLU A 50 -13.63 1.19 1.78
C GLU A 50 -12.82 0.47 0.70
N ILE A 51 -11.91 -0.43 1.11
CA ILE A 51 -11.05 -1.17 0.17
C ILE A 51 -11.81 -2.38 -0.39
N GLU A 52 -12.21 -2.28 -1.66
CA GLU A 52 -13.02 -3.29 -2.34
C GLU A 52 -12.21 -4.36 -3.09
N GLY A 53 -10.94 -4.08 -3.42
CA GLY A 53 -10.13 -4.96 -4.26
C GLY A 53 -8.64 -4.92 -3.93
N PHE A 54 -7.93 -5.98 -4.33
CA PHE A 54 -6.49 -6.14 -4.09
C PHE A 54 -5.73 -6.43 -5.40
N PRO A 55 -4.48 -5.95 -5.52
CA PRO A 55 -3.78 -5.06 -4.58
C PRO A 55 -4.31 -3.62 -4.66
N THR A 56 -4.37 -2.91 -3.53
CA THR A 56 -4.67 -1.47 -3.46
C THR A 56 -3.60 -0.75 -2.64
N LEU A 57 -3.10 0.38 -3.14
CA LEU A 57 -2.21 1.27 -2.41
C LEU A 57 -2.98 2.48 -1.92
N LEU A 58 -3.04 2.63 -0.60
CA LEU A 58 -3.68 3.74 0.09
C LEU A 58 -2.59 4.69 0.59
N VAL A 59 -2.70 5.97 0.24
CA VAL A 59 -1.81 7.02 0.74
C VAL A 59 -2.60 7.89 1.72
N LEU A 60 -2.07 8.00 2.94
CA LEU A 60 -2.65 8.77 4.02
C LEU A 60 -1.70 9.89 4.44
N ASP A 61 -2.26 10.98 4.97
CA ASP A 61 -1.47 11.96 5.73
C ASP A 61 -1.25 11.49 7.19
N ALA A 62 -0.58 12.34 7.98
CA ALA A 62 -0.25 12.03 9.38
C ALA A 62 -1.49 11.94 10.29
N ASP A 63 -2.60 12.58 9.90
CA ASP A 63 -3.87 12.57 10.62
C ASP A 63 -4.76 11.38 10.20
N GLY A 64 -4.30 10.57 9.24
CA GLY A 64 -5.02 9.41 8.72
C GLY A 64 -6.07 9.74 7.66
N LYS A 65 -6.02 10.94 7.07
CA LYS A 65 -6.91 11.33 5.96
C LYS A 65 -6.38 10.76 4.64
N LYS A 66 -7.30 10.28 3.80
CA LYS A 66 -7.00 9.73 2.47
C LYS A 66 -6.54 10.83 1.50
N LEU A 67 -5.26 10.79 1.13
CA LEU A 67 -4.70 11.63 0.04
C LEU A 67 -5.01 11.03 -1.34
N GLY A 68 -5.14 9.70 -1.41
CA GLY A 68 -5.63 9.00 -2.59
C GLY A 68 -5.38 7.50 -2.55
N THR A 69 -5.88 6.82 -3.59
CA THR A 69 -5.77 5.37 -3.77
C THR A 69 -5.30 5.03 -5.18
N ILE A 70 -4.46 3.99 -5.28
CA ILE A 70 -4.09 3.35 -6.54
C ILE A 70 -4.65 1.93 -6.49
N VAL A 71 -5.67 1.66 -7.30
CA VAL A 71 -6.33 0.36 -7.35
C VAL A 71 -5.65 -0.50 -8.42
N GLY A 72 -5.30 -1.73 -8.04
CA GLY A 72 -4.63 -2.69 -8.90
C GLY A 72 -3.16 -2.38 -9.15
N TYR A 73 -2.54 -3.23 -9.97
CA TYR A 73 -1.17 -3.06 -10.44
C TYR A 73 -1.06 -3.46 -11.90
N ASP A 74 -0.66 -2.51 -12.75
CA ASP A 74 -0.59 -2.65 -14.21
C ASP A 74 0.69 -3.32 -14.72
N GLY A 75 1.61 -3.71 -13.81
CA GLY A 75 2.86 -4.38 -14.20
C GLY A 75 3.93 -3.45 -14.76
N LYS A 76 3.74 -2.12 -14.75
CA LYS A 76 4.69 -1.15 -15.33
C LYS A 76 5.95 -0.92 -14.48
N GLY A 77 6.12 -1.68 -13.40
CA GLY A 77 7.33 -1.69 -12.57
C GLY A 77 7.45 -0.50 -11.62
N VAL A 78 8.61 -0.45 -10.96
CA VAL A 78 8.88 0.45 -9.82
C VAL A 78 8.71 1.94 -10.15
N LYS A 79 9.24 2.39 -11.29
CA LYS A 79 9.21 3.82 -11.67
C LYS A 79 7.79 4.35 -11.84
N SER A 80 6.92 3.55 -12.45
CA SER A 80 5.51 3.94 -12.64
C SER A 80 4.78 4.07 -11.31
N VAL A 81 5.04 3.16 -10.37
CA VAL A 81 4.44 3.23 -9.03
C VAL A 81 4.96 4.43 -8.25
N ILE A 82 6.27 4.68 -8.26
CA ILE A 82 6.87 5.85 -7.61
C ILE A 82 6.25 7.14 -8.14
N ALA A 83 6.16 7.30 -9.47
CA ALA A 83 5.57 8.50 -10.08
C ALA A 83 4.12 8.72 -9.61
N LYS A 84 3.28 7.67 -9.61
CA LYS A 84 1.89 7.77 -9.13
C LYS A 84 1.84 8.15 -7.64
N LEU A 85 2.72 7.59 -6.81
CA LEU A 85 2.77 7.94 -5.39
C LEU A 85 3.24 9.38 -5.16
N GLU A 86 4.22 9.87 -5.94
CA GLU A 86 4.67 11.26 -5.85
C GLU A 86 3.56 12.25 -6.19
N GLU A 87 2.72 11.96 -7.20
CA GLU A 87 1.54 12.78 -7.51
C GLU A 87 0.52 12.82 -6.36
N LEU A 88 0.37 11.73 -5.60
CA LEU A 88 -0.50 11.71 -4.43
C LEU A 88 0.11 12.46 -3.23
N LEU A 89 1.43 12.37 -3.04
CA LEU A 89 2.13 13.04 -1.96
C LEU A 89 2.20 14.56 -2.12
N LYS A 90 2.09 15.08 -3.36
CA LYS A 90 1.97 16.52 -3.63
C LYS A 90 0.67 17.15 -3.12
N LYS A 91 -0.34 16.33 -2.78
CA LYS A 91 -1.65 16.80 -2.28
C LYS A 91 -1.67 17.01 -0.76
N LYS A 92 -0.54 16.83 -0.09
CA LYS A 92 -0.36 17.08 1.34
C LYS A 92 -0.46 18.56 1.67
#